data_AF-A0A2C8ZP23-F1
#
_entry.id   AF-A0A2C8ZP23-F1
#
_cell.length_a   1.000
_cell.length_b   1.000
_cell.length_c   1.000
_cell.angle_alpha   90.00
_cell.angle_beta   90.00
_cell.angle_gamma   90.00
#
_symmetry.space_group_name_H-M   'P 1'
#
loop_
_entity.id
_entity.type
_entity.pdbx_description
1 polymer ?
#
loop_
_entity_poly.entity_id
_entity_poly.type
_entity_poly.pdbx_seq_one_letter_code
_entity_poly.pdbx_strand_id
1 'polypeptide(L)'
;MAIESLGGYRLVRKVSDGARAEIFLAHPLRTATDTIPAAVKIFRPEVTEQSIMVEIEALSRSCGAHVLELLDLTTAPDGRPALILMRCASGSVGRLARTRTEFRPGEVITILAPVTLALRRLHDQGVAHAGIRPDAVLFDAAGTPMLGCFGRARLFPSDLSSAVRHAEPAFSTDLDALKQLAIVVLGQVRDDPTRAVLDWLHRSDPAGVGWLDALDEQLFGLGEPTAVDLRLDTQAPTKVLPSRLLKAEPIESPGSPIVFAGLAIPEVIARLLPPQLLEVDVVAQMRRSVSSVRPRFWVAGGVTVAALLAAAFLIPQGRSDAVSTPLQSPSTSAAETPGSSPIVEDDPAAATAPLLAARESCIRDMSVLCLDAVVQPDSAASTADRALIRDIQAGQELPSPWGIEPGDPILDERLGDSAIVSLGDTADDQPASLLLMKSEAGWLIRDYLME
;
A
#
# COMPACT_ATOMS: atom_id res chain seq x y z
N MET A 1 15.64 -22.93 10.81
CA MET A 1 17.05 -23.11 10.40
C MET A 1 17.55 -21.79 9.86
N ALA A 2 18.72 -21.31 10.29
CA ALA A 2 19.33 -20.13 9.70
C ALA A 2 19.92 -20.51 8.33
N ILE A 3 19.52 -19.79 7.28
CA ILE A 3 20.08 -19.99 5.93
C ILE A 3 21.49 -19.38 5.94
N GLU A 4 22.53 -20.21 5.85
CA GLU A 4 23.93 -19.73 5.87
C GLU A 4 24.43 -19.31 4.48
N SER A 5 23.86 -19.89 3.42
CA SER A 5 24.20 -19.56 2.04
C SER A 5 23.02 -19.75 1.09
N LEU A 6 23.01 -19.00 0.00
CA LEU A 6 22.00 -19.07 -1.05
C LEU A 6 22.61 -18.68 -2.41
N GLY A 7 22.36 -19.46 -3.47
CA GLY A 7 22.72 -19.07 -4.83
C GLY A 7 24.21 -18.83 -5.07
N GLY A 8 25.11 -19.54 -4.38
CA GLY A 8 26.55 -19.29 -4.47
C GLY A 8 27.03 -18.10 -3.62
N TYR A 9 26.17 -17.51 -2.78
CA TYR A 9 26.52 -16.44 -1.84
C TYR A 9 26.40 -16.91 -0.39
N ARG A 10 27.37 -16.53 0.45
CA ARG A 10 27.29 -16.66 1.91
C ARG A 10 26.51 -15.48 2.48
N LEU A 11 25.43 -15.76 3.19
CA LEU A 11 24.64 -14.73 3.87
C LEU A 11 25.39 -14.30 5.14
N VAL A 12 25.69 -13.01 5.26
CA VAL A 12 26.51 -12.47 6.35
C VAL A 12 25.65 -11.92 7.48
N ARG A 13 24.73 -11.02 7.13
CA ARG A 13 23.80 -10.42 8.11
C ARG A 13 22.55 -9.91 7.42
N LYS A 14 21.44 -9.88 8.14
CA LYS A 14 20.24 -9.18 7.70
C LYS A 14 20.52 -7.67 7.64
N VAL A 15 20.16 -7.04 6.52
CA VAL A 15 20.27 -5.60 6.25
C VAL A 15 18.92 -4.94 6.43
N SER A 16 17.85 -5.59 5.97
CA SER A 16 16.49 -5.11 6.09
C SER A 16 15.54 -6.26 6.41
N ASP A 17 14.52 -5.95 7.19
CA ASP A 17 13.42 -6.85 7.55
C ASP A 17 12.12 -6.17 7.13
N GLY A 18 11.65 -6.48 5.92
CA GLY A 18 10.49 -5.83 5.30
C GLY A 18 9.24 -6.70 5.32
N ALA A 19 8.09 -6.10 5.07
CA ALA A 19 6.82 -6.83 5.02
C ALA A 19 6.81 -7.91 3.92
N ARG A 20 7.40 -7.64 2.75
CA ARG A 20 7.46 -8.60 1.62
C ARG A 20 8.66 -9.53 1.63
N ALA A 21 9.78 -9.11 2.21
CA ALA A 21 11.03 -9.82 2.08
C ALA A 21 12.04 -9.42 3.15
N GLU A 22 12.94 -10.35 3.45
CA GLU A 22 14.17 -10.09 4.16
C GLU A 22 15.30 -9.83 3.15
N ILE A 23 16.17 -8.87 3.45
CA ILE A 23 17.33 -8.55 2.61
C ILE A 23 18.59 -8.82 3.42
N PHE A 24 19.49 -9.63 2.87
CA PHE A 24 20.74 -10.01 3.49
C PHE A 24 21.93 -9.42 2.74
N LEU A 25 22.93 -8.95 3.48
CA LEU A 25 24.26 -8.72 2.92
C LEU A 25 24.88 -10.09 2.65
N ALA A 26 25.35 -10.31 1.44
CA ALA A 26 25.99 -11.56 1.07
C ALA A 26 27.30 -11.35 0.31
N HIS A 27 28.20 -12.33 0.42
CA HIS A 27 29.46 -12.35 -0.34
C HIS A 27 29.51 -13.61 -1.21
N PRO A 28 29.99 -13.53 -2.45
CA PRO A 28 30.23 -14.71 -3.28
C PRO A 28 31.08 -15.76 -2.56
N LEU A 29 30.73 -17.04 -2.71
CA LEU A 29 31.48 -18.18 -2.14
C LEU A 29 32.75 -18.51 -2.93
N ARG A 30 32.82 -18.13 -4.21
CA ARG A 30 33.98 -18.39 -5.09
C ARG A 30 34.91 -17.17 -5.09
N THR A 31 36.17 -17.42 -4.77
CA THR A 31 37.29 -16.49 -4.74
C THR A 31 37.82 -16.21 -6.15
N ALA A 32 37.34 -15.12 -6.75
CA ALA A 32 38.15 -14.33 -7.67
C ALA A 32 38.53 -13.03 -6.95
N THR A 33 39.65 -12.42 -7.34
CA THR A 33 40.38 -11.37 -6.61
C THR A 33 39.59 -10.07 -6.37
N ASP A 34 38.36 -9.95 -6.91
CA ASP A 34 37.44 -8.83 -6.71
C ASP A 34 35.99 -9.31 -6.51
N THR A 35 35.68 -9.90 -5.34
CA THR A 35 34.28 -10.25 -5.02
C THR A 35 33.51 -9.02 -4.54
N ILE A 36 32.67 -8.46 -5.40
CA ILE A 36 31.75 -7.37 -5.04
C ILE A 36 30.62 -7.96 -4.17
N PRO A 37 30.38 -7.41 -2.97
CA PRO A 37 29.28 -7.87 -2.12
C PRO A 37 27.92 -7.55 -2.74
N ALA A 38 26.94 -8.43 -2.53
CA ALA A 38 25.58 -8.32 -3.06
C ALA A 38 24.54 -8.18 -1.93
N ALA A 39 23.33 -7.80 -2.31
CA ALA A 39 22.14 -7.86 -1.47
C ALA A 39 21.24 -9.02 -1.94
N VAL A 40 20.99 -9.99 -1.06
CA VAL A 40 20.14 -11.16 -1.36
C VAL A 40 18.76 -10.91 -0.78
N LYS A 41 17.75 -10.81 -1.64
CA LYS A 41 16.34 -10.62 -1.24
C LYS A 41 15.61 -11.95 -1.24
N ILE A 42 15.12 -12.35 -0.06
CA ILE A 42 14.35 -13.58 0.16
C ILE A 42 12.92 -13.18 0.53
N PHE A 43 11.94 -13.61 -0.27
CA PHE A 43 10.53 -13.24 -0.05
C PHE A 43 9.88 -14.05 1.06
N ARG A 44 8.92 -13.43 1.75
CA ARG A 44 8.12 -14.12 2.77
C ARG A 44 7.12 -15.09 2.13
N PRO A 45 6.68 -16.15 2.85
CA PRO A 45 5.70 -17.13 2.34
C PRO A 45 4.41 -16.51 1.80
N GLU A 46 3.98 -15.38 2.34
CA GLU A 46 2.72 -14.72 1.99
C GLU A 46 2.79 -13.99 0.64
N VAL A 47 3.99 -13.77 0.08
CA VAL A 47 4.15 -13.14 -1.23
C VAL A 47 3.93 -14.16 -2.34
N THR A 48 2.97 -13.86 -3.22
CA THR A 48 2.63 -14.71 -4.37
C THR A 48 3.76 -14.73 -5.39
N GLU A 49 3.93 -15.87 -6.08
CA GLU A 49 4.93 -16.02 -7.14
C GLU A 49 4.70 -15.02 -8.29
N GLN A 50 3.44 -14.78 -8.67
CA GLN A 50 3.10 -13.75 -9.65
C GLN A 50 3.62 -12.36 -9.24
N SER A 51 3.48 -11.99 -7.97
CA SER A 51 3.99 -10.70 -7.48
C SER A 51 5.52 -10.63 -7.46
N ILE A 52 6.20 -11.76 -7.26
CA ILE A 52 7.67 -11.87 -7.39
C ILE A 52 8.08 -11.70 -8.85
N MET A 53 7.40 -12.38 -9.77
CA MET A 53 7.69 -12.30 -11.20
C MET A 53 7.48 -10.89 -11.77
N VAL A 54 6.45 -10.18 -11.32
CA VAL A 54 6.24 -8.77 -11.68
C VAL A 54 7.42 -7.89 -11.24
N GLU A 55 7.94 -8.10 -10.02
CA GLU A 55 9.09 -7.34 -9.54
C GLU A 55 10.38 -7.65 -10.33
N ILE A 56 10.60 -8.92 -10.68
CA ILE A 56 11.73 -9.35 -11.51
C ILE A 56 11.65 -8.72 -12.90
N GLU A 57 10.49 -8.78 -13.54
CA GLU A 57 10.27 -8.22 -14.88
C GLU A 57 10.40 -6.70 -14.88
N ALA A 58 9.87 -6.02 -13.86
CA ALA A 58 10.02 -4.57 -13.71
C ALA A 58 11.49 -4.15 -13.60
N LEU A 59 12.28 -4.86 -12.78
CA LEU A 59 13.73 -4.62 -12.68
C LEU A 59 14.46 -4.90 -14.00
N SER A 60 14.06 -5.96 -14.71
CA SER A 60 14.68 -6.39 -15.97
C SER A 60 14.46 -5.37 -17.09
N ARG A 61 13.23 -4.83 -17.22
CA ARG A 61 12.91 -3.76 -18.19
C ARG A 61 13.57 -2.43 -17.86
N SER A 62 13.79 -2.16 -16.58
CA SER A 62 14.24 -0.85 -16.09
C SER A 62 15.77 -0.75 -15.95
N CYS A 63 16.53 -1.70 -16.50
CA CYS A 63 17.96 -1.76 -16.32
C CYS A 63 18.67 -0.48 -16.82
N GLY A 64 19.65 0.02 -16.05
CA GLY A 64 20.53 1.13 -16.42
C GLY A 64 20.70 2.18 -15.32
N ALA A 65 21.13 3.39 -15.70
CA ALA A 65 21.46 4.47 -14.78
C ALA A 65 20.35 4.74 -13.73
N HIS A 66 20.76 4.85 -12.47
CA HIS A 66 19.93 5.22 -11.33
C HIS A 66 18.78 4.25 -10.98
N VAL A 67 18.80 3.03 -11.49
CA VAL A 67 17.86 1.96 -11.10
C VAL A 67 18.64 0.84 -10.42
N LEU A 68 18.11 0.32 -9.30
CA LEU A 68 18.71 -0.79 -8.57
C LEU A 68 18.87 -2.00 -9.50
N GLU A 69 20.09 -2.47 -9.64
CA GLU A 69 20.42 -3.55 -10.58
C GLU A 69 20.08 -4.93 -10.00
N LEU A 70 19.35 -5.72 -10.79
CA LEU A 70 19.19 -7.16 -10.60
C LEU A 70 20.39 -7.87 -11.24
N LEU A 71 21.26 -8.43 -10.40
CA LEU A 71 22.49 -9.09 -10.84
C LEU A 71 22.25 -10.54 -11.27
N ASP A 72 21.43 -11.27 -10.51
CA ASP A 72 21.14 -12.68 -10.75
C ASP A 72 19.85 -13.12 -10.02
N LEU A 73 19.36 -14.31 -10.35
CA LEU A 73 18.26 -14.99 -9.66
C LEU A 73 18.75 -16.30 -9.05
N THR A 74 18.22 -16.62 -7.88
CA THR A 74 18.43 -17.92 -7.23
C THR A 74 17.11 -18.46 -6.72
N THR A 75 17.10 -19.71 -6.30
CA THR A 75 15.95 -20.34 -5.65
C THR A 75 16.12 -20.30 -4.13
N ALA A 76 15.10 -19.85 -3.41
CA ALA A 76 15.00 -19.95 -1.96
C ALA A 76 14.74 -21.41 -1.51
N PRO A 77 14.94 -21.77 -0.22
CA PRO A 77 14.73 -23.14 0.24
C PRO A 77 13.32 -23.70 0.06
N ASP A 78 12.33 -22.82 -0.10
CA ASP A 78 10.94 -23.16 -0.36
C ASP A 78 10.61 -23.30 -1.86
N GLY A 79 11.62 -23.23 -2.73
CA GLY A 79 11.47 -23.38 -4.18
C GLY A 79 11.13 -22.10 -4.94
N ARG A 80 10.85 -20.98 -4.25
CA ARG A 80 10.46 -19.72 -4.92
C ARG A 80 11.70 -18.90 -5.34
N PRO A 81 11.57 -17.96 -6.30
CA PRO A 81 12.67 -17.10 -6.68
C PRO A 81 13.13 -16.20 -5.52
N ALA A 82 14.44 -15.96 -5.45
CA ALA A 82 15.10 -14.96 -4.62
C ALA A 82 16.04 -14.15 -5.52
N LEU A 83 16.19 -12.86 -5.22
CA LEU A 83 16.91 -11.93 -6.09
C LEU A 83 18.30 -11.66 -5.52
N ILE A 84 19.30 -11.69 -6.39
CA ILE A 84 20.64 -11.17 -6.13
C ILE A 84 20.69 -9.77 -6.72
N LEU A 85 20.77 -8.76 -5.85
CA LEU A 85 20.73 -7.35 -6.21
C LEU A 85 22.09 -6.71 -5.95
N MET A 86 22.40 -5.64 -6.68
CA MET A 86 23.55 -4.80 -6.34
C MET A 86 23.45 -4.30 -4.90
N ARG A 87 24.60 -4.09 -4.25
CA ARG A 87 24.63 -3.59 -2.87
C ARG A 87 24.65 -2.06 -2.83
N CYS A 88 23.57 -1.46 -2.34
CA CYS A 88 23.56 -0.07 -1.91
C CYS A 88 24.04 0.05 -0.45
N ALA A 89 25.33 0.32 -0.26
CA ALA A 89 25.96 0.28 1.06
C ALA A 89 25.75 1.55 1.90
N SER A 90 25.36 2.67 1.27
CA SER A 90 25.44 4.00 1.86
C SER A 90 24.09 4.53 2.38
N GLY A 91 23.12 3.63 2.56
CA GLY A 91 21.81 3.94 3.14
C GLY A 91 20.79 4.41 2.09
N SER A 92 19.78 5.16 2.56
CA SER A 92 18.69 5.69 1.76
C SER A 92 18.47 7.17 2.05
N VAL A 93 17.80 7.88 1.14
CA VAL A 93 17.34 9.26 1.38
C VAL A 93 16.46 9.31 2.62
N GLY A 94 15.60 8.31 2.83
CA GLY A 94 14.76 8.21 4.04
C GLY A 94 15.57 8.14 5.33
N ARG A 95 16.66 7.35 5.34
CA ARG A 95 17.57 7.32 6.50
C ARG A 95 18.27 8.67 6.67
N LEU A 96 18.80 9.23 5.59
CA LEU A 96 19.54 10.48 5.61
C LEU A 96 18.68 11.63 6.13
N ALA A 97 17.44 11.76 5.62
CA ALA A 97 16.48 12.78 6.03
C ALA A 97 16.06 12.66 7.49
N ARG A 98 16.05 11.45 8.07
CA ARG A 98 15.77 11.26 9.51
C ARG A 98 16.96 11.64 10.40
N THR A 99 18.19 11.45 9.91
CA THR A 99 19.40 11.68 10.70
C THR A 99 19.98 13.08 10.56
N ARG A 100 19.71 13.75 9.43
CA ARG A 100 20.30 15.03 9.08
C ARG A 100 19.24 16.12 9.11
N THR A 101 19.59 17.27 9.69
CA THR A 101 18.68 18.40 9.89
C THR A 101 18.55 19.28 8.65
N GLU A 102 19.57 19.33 7.80
CA GLU A 102 19.62 20.23 6.66
C GLU A 102 20.40 19.68 5.46
N PHE A 103 19.86 19.90 4.25
CA PHE A 103 20.53 19.67 2.97
C PHE A 103 20.98 20.97 2.32
N ARG A 104 22.04 20.87 1.52
CA ARG A 104 22.42 21.95 0.59
C ARG A 104 21.60 21.84 -0.69
N PRO A 105 21.29 22.95 -1.38
CA PRO A 105 20.55 22.92 -2.64
C PRO A 105 21.15 21.95 -3.67
N GLY A 106 22.48 21.97 -3.84
CA GLY A 106 23.16 21.06 -4.76
C GLY A 106 23.03 19.57 -4.40
N GLU A 107 22.87 19.22 -3.12
CA GLU A 107 22.62 17.82 -2.71
C GLU A 107 21.21 17.38 -3.11
N VAL A 108 20.25 18.29 -3.04
CA VAL A 108 18.87 18.03 -3.48
C VAL A 108 18.81 17.75 -4.97
N ILE A 109 19.54 18.53 -5.77
CA ILE A 109 19.68 18.28 -7.23
C ILE A 109 20.28 16.90 -7.47
N THR A 110 21.39 16.58 -6.78
CA THR A 110 22.06 15.27 -6.88
C THR A 110 21.13 14.13 -6.49
N ILE A 111 20.17 14.33 -5.59
CA ILE A 111 19.20 13.29 -5.19
C ILE A 111 18.05 13.18 -6.20
N LEU A 112 17.41 14.30 -6.55
CA LEU A 112 16.12 14.29 -7.25
C LEU A 112 16.25 14.14 -8.77
N ALA A 113 17.23 14.80 -9.40
CA ALA A 113 17.39 14.73 -10.86
C ALA A 113 17.64 13.29 -11.37
N PRO A 114 18.49 12.47 -10.70
CA PRO A 114 18.60 11.04 -11.00
C PRO A 114 17.29 10.25 -10.88
N VAL A 115 16.45 10.58 -9.91
CA VAL A 115 15.16 9.90 -9.69
C VAL A 115 14.17 10.28 -10.79
N THR A 116 14.12 11.55 -11.19
CA THR A 116 13.34 12.00 -12.36
C THR A 116 13.75 11.24 -13.63
N LEU A 117 15.06 11.16 -13.89
CA LEU A 117 15.60 10.42 -15.03
C LEU A 117 15.24 8.94 -14.99
N ALA A 118 15.39 8.29 -13.84
CA ALA A 118 15.00 6.89 -13.66
C ALA A 118 13.50 6.72 -13.94
N LEU A 119 12.66 7.59 -13.39
CA LEU A 119 11.20 7.48 -13.52
C LEU A 119 10.74 7.60 -14.97
N ARG A 120 11.28 8.56 -15.74
CA ARG A 120 10.99 8.69 -17.18
C ARG A 120 11.27 7.39 -17.91
N ARG A 121 12.43 6.78 -17.64
CA ARG A 121 12.84 5.53 -18.28
C ARG A 121 11.95 4.36 -17.90
N LEU A 122 11.56 4.26 -16.62
CA LEU A 122 10.59 3.26 -16.17
C LEU A 122 9.27 3.41 -16.94
N HIS A 123 8.74 4.62 -16.97
CA HIS A 123 7.51 4.96 -17.66
C HIS A 123 7.60 4.64 -19.16
N ASP A 124 8.74 4.94 -19.80
CA ASP A 124 9.02 4.62 -21.20
C ASP A 124 9.06 3.13 -21.51
N GLN A 125 9.29 2.28 -20.51
CA GLN A 125 9.30 0.82 -20.65
C GLN A 125 7.99 0.18 -20.19
N GLY A 126 6.93 0.98 -19.98
CA GLY A 126 5.65 0.50 -19.47
C GLY A 126 5.73 0.01 -18.03
N VAL A 127 6.63 0.57 -17.22
CA VAL A 127 6.77 0.21 -15.80
C VAL A 127 6.29 1.39 -14.95
N ALA A 128 5.22 1.20 -14.20
CA ALA A 128 4.86 2.09 -13.09
C ALA A 128 5.48 1.53 -11.80
N HIS A 129 6.20 2.35 -11.05
CA HIS A 129 6.94 1.93 -9.86
C HIS A 129 6.01 1.68 -8.65
N ALA A 130 5.00 2.52 -8.46
CA ALA A 130 4.00 2.55 -7.38
C ALA A 130 4.57 2.46 -5.94
N GLY A 131 5.84 2.78 -5.79
CA GLY A 131 6.63 2.54 -4.58
C GLY A 131 7.63 3.64 -4.27
N ILE A 132 7.55 4.78 -4.97
CA ILE A 132 8.45 5.91 -4.78
C ILE A 132 8.22 6.50 -3.38
N ARG A 133 9.32 6.61 -2.63
CA ARG A 133 9.39 7.20 -1.29
C ARG A 133 10.84 7.43 -0.90
N PRO A 134 11.14 8.20 0.16
CA PRO A 134 12.51 8.42 0.59
C PRO A 134 13.32 7.14 0.83
N ASP A 135 12.71 6.08 1.38
CA ASP A 135 13.41 4.81 1.62
C ASP A 135 13.61 3.96 0.34
N ALA A 136 12.96 4.31 -0.77
CA ALA A 136 13.17 3.66 -2.08
C ALA A 136 14.37 4.25 -2.85
N VAL A 137 14.85 5.44 -2.48
CA VAL A 137 16.05 6.04 -3.08
C VAL A 137 17.25 5.66 -2.22
N LEU A 138 18.04 4.72 -2.71
CA LEU A 138 19.22 4.16 -2.04
C LEU A 138 20.49 4.83 -2.56
N PHE A 139 21.59 4.70 -1.81
CA PHE A 139 22.91 5.17 -2.26
C PHE A 139 23.87 3.98 -2.41
N ASP A 140 24.50 3.90 -3.58
CA ASP A 140 25.57 2.93 -3.83
C ASP A 140 26.86 3.28 -3.04
N ALA A 141 27.93 2.51 -3.26
CA ALA A 141 29.21 2.75 -2.57
C ALA A 141 29.91 4.06 -3.01
N ALA A 142 29.60 4.59 -4.19
CA ALA A 142 30.10 5.86 -4.69
C ALA A 142 29.23 7.05 -4.26
N GLY A 143 28.07 6.78 -3.67
CA GLY A 143 27.08 7.79 -3.28
C GLY A 143 26.11 8.18 -4.39
N THR A 144 26.06 7.40 -5.47
CA THR A 144 25.09 7.56 -6.55
C THR A 144 23.69 7.18 -6.05
N PRO A 145 22.66 8.01 -6.27
CA PRO A 145 21.28 7.61 -6.00
C PRO A 145 20.80 6.52 -6.95
N MET A 146 20.14 5.51 -6.38
CA MET A 146 19.59 4.35 -7.06
C MET A 146 18.14 4.15 -6.61
N LEU A 147 17.20 4.17 -7.54
CA LEU A 147 15.79 3.87 -7.27
C LEU A 147 15.61 2.35 -7.12
N GLY A 148 15.08 1.92 -5.97
CA GLY A 148 14.81 0.51 -5.64
C GLY A 148 13.39 0.32 -5.09
N CYS A 149 13.13 -0.84 -4.46
CA CYS A 149 11.82 -1.19 -3.90
C CYS A 149 10.69 -1.38 -4.94
N PHE A 150 10.97 -2.16 -6.00
CA PHE A 150 10.03 -2.50 -7.08
C PHE A 150 8.90 -3.47 -6.69
N GLY A 151 8.76 -3.83 -5.42
CA GLY A 151 7.76 -4.79 -4.95
C GLY A 151 6.30 -4.34 -5.08
N ARG A 152 6.04 -3.12 -5.55
CA ARG A 152 4.68 -2.62 -5.87
C ARG A 152 4.50 -2.32 -7.36
N ALA A 153 5.52 -2.57 -8.18
CA ALA A 153 5.51 -2.19 -9.58
C ALA A 153 4.32 -2.81 -10.34
N ARG A 154 3.84 -2.07 -11.34
CA ARG A 154 2.83 -2.54 -12.30
C ARG A 154 3.44 -2.50 -13.69
N LEU A 155 3.11 -3.50 -14.49
CA LEU A 155 3.63 -3.68 -15.85
C LEU A 155 2.54 -3.41 -16.86
N PHE A 156 2.92 -2.72 -17.91
CA PHE A 156 2.11 -2.37 -19.07
C PHE A 156 2.91 -2.71 -20.34
N PRO A 157 2.29 -2.68 -21.53
CA PRO A 157 3.03 -2.75 -22.79
C PRO A 157 4.10 -1.65 -22.86
N SER A 158 5.28 -1.95 -23.39
CA SER A 158 6.38 -0.98 -23.49
C SER A 158 6.20 0.04 -24.62
N ASP A 159 5.28 -0.22 -25.54
CA ASP A 159 4.93 0.62 -26.70
C ASP A 159 3.69 1.49 -26.45
N LEU A 160 3.29 1.66 -25.19
CA LEU A 160 2.20 2.57 -24.83
C LEU A 160 2.46 3.99 -25.36
N SER A 161 1.48 4.54 -26.07
CA SER A 161 1.48 5.93 -26.48
C SER A 161 1.52 6.84 -25.24
N SER A 162 2.07 8.05 -25.41
CA SER A 162 2.11 9.03 -24.33
C SER A 162 0.70 9.33 -23.79
N ALA A 163 -0.32 9.41 -24.65
CA ALA A 163 -1.70 9.67 -24.26
C ALA A 163 -2.26 8.58 -23.33
N VAL A 164 -2.12 7.30 -23.71
CA VAL A 164 -2.60 6.18 -22.87
C VAL A 164 -1.84 6.13 -21.55
N ARG A 165 -0.53 6.39 -21.58
CA ARG A 165 0.28 6.44 -20.36
C ARG A 165 -0.16 7.53 -19.39
N HIS A 166 -0.50 8.73 -19.89
CA HIS A 166 -0.99 9.82 -19.06
C HIS A 166 -2.37 9.52 -18.47
N ALA A 167 -3.21 8.77 -19.19
CA ALA A 167 -4.54 8.37 -18.72
C ALA A 167 -4.50 7.27 -17.64
N GLU A 168 -3.46 6.43 -17.63
CA GLU A 168 -3.37 5.32 -16.68
C GLU A 168 -2.98 5.81 -15.25
N PRO A 169 -3.82 5.58 -14.23
CA PRO A 169 -3.60 6.11 -12.88
C PRO A 169 -2.31 5.64 -12.19
N ALA A 170 -1.74 4.50 -12.62
CA ALA A 170 -0.48 4.02 -12.06
C ALA A 170 0.68 5.00 -12.29
N PHE A 171 0.72 5.65 -13.45
CA PHE A 171 1.80 6.58 -13.80
C PHE A 171 1.62 7.93 -13.10
N SER A 172 0.40 8.45 -13.02
CA SER A 172 0.12 9.68 -12.25
C SER A 172 0.42 9.49 -10.76
N THR A 173 0.10 8.33 -10.19
CA THR A 173 0.46 7.98 -8.81
C THR A 173 1.98 8.05 -8.56
N ASP A 174 2.80 7.66 -9.54
CA ASP A 174 4.25 7.80 -9.43
C ASP A 174 4.70 9.26 -9.45
N LEU A 175 4.10 10.09 -10.30
CA LEU A 175 4.41 11.52 -10.39
C LEU A 175 4.04 12.24 -9.08
N ASP A 176 2.88 11.90 -8.50
CA ASP A 176 2.48 12.37 -7.18
C ASP A 176 3.47 11.93 -6.09
N ALA A 177 3.89 10.66 -6.11
CA ALA A 177 4.86 10.14 -5.16
C ALA A 177 6.24 10.81 -5.31
N LEU A 178 6.66 11.13 -6.54
CA LEU A 178 7.87 11.92 -6.80
C LEU A 178 7.73 13.36 -6.30
N LYS A 179 6.58 14.01 -6.50
CA LYS A 179 6.29 15.32 -5.91
C LYS A 179 6.41 15.29 -4.39
N GLN A 180 5.85 14.28 -3.73
CA GLN A 180 5.97 14.14 -2.27
C GLN A 180 7.41 13.90 -1.83
N LEU A 181 8.17 13.07 -2.56
CA LEU A 181 9.60 12.89 -2.31
C LEU A 181 10.36 14.22 -2.44
N ALA A 182 10.10 15.00 -3.50
CA ALA A 182 10.73 16.29 -3.72
C ALA A 182 10.42 17.27 -2.58
N ILE A 183 9.15 17.37 -2.14
CA ILE A 183 8.74 18.19 -1.01
C ILE A 183 9.50 17.81 0.28
N VAL A 184 9.63 16.51 0.56
CA VAL A 184 10.37 16.04 1.74
C VAL A 184 11.84 16.44 1.69
N VAL A 185 12.50 16.28 0.54
CA VAL A 185 13.93 16.57 0.40
C VAL A 185 14.19 18.08 0.40
N LEU A 186 13.45 18.85 -0.41
CA LEU A 186 13.56 20.32 -0.48
C LEU A 186 13.16 20.98 0.85
N GLY A 187 12.21 20.39 1.59
CA GLY A 187 11.79 20.86 2.91
C GLY A 187 12.89 20.85 3.98
N GLN A 188 14.03 20.22 3.69
CA GLN A 188 15.23 20.21 4.53
C GLN A 188 16.28 21.26 4.12
N VAL A 189 16.01 22.10 3.11
CA VAL A 189 16.88 23.22 2.77
C VAL A 189 16.35 24.51 3.42
N ARG A 190 17.25 25.40 3.86
CA ARG A 190 16.90 26.67 4.51
C ARG A 190 17.41 27.88 3.72
N ASP A 191 16.93 28.03 2.49
CA ASP A 191 17.18 29.22 1.66
C ASP A 191 15.90 29.76 1.00
N ASP A 192 15.98 30.95 0.39
CA ASP A 192 14.85 31.58 -0.33
C ASP A 192 14.55 30.88 -1.68
N PRO A 193 15.53 30.52 -2.53
CA PRO A 193 15.26 29.86 -3.80
C PRO A 193 14.53 28.53 -3.65
N THR A 194 14.90 27.69 -2.68
CA THR A 194 14.21 26.41 -2.47
C THR A 194 12.77 26.60 -1.99
N ARG A 195 12.50 27.66 -1.22
CA ARG A 195 11.11 28.00 -0.83
C ARG A 195 10.24 28.31 -2.04
N ALA A 196 10.77 29.04 -3.03
CA ALA A 196 10.03 29.29 -4.27
C ALA A 196 9.72 27.99 -5.04
N VAL A 197 10.67 27.06 -5.10
CA VAL A 197 10.45 25.73 -5.73
C VAL A 197 9.43 24.91 -4.94
N LEU A 198 9.46 24.93 -3.62
CA LEU A 198 8.44 24.29 -2.77
C LEU A 198 7.05 24.90 -3.01
N ASP A 199 6.93 26.22 -3.09
CA ASP A 199 5.66 26.89 -3.36
C ASP A 199 5.13 26.59 -4.76
N TRP A 200 6.02 26.41 -5.74
CA TRP A 200 5.67 25.91 -7.07
C TRP A 200 5.19 24.46 -6.99
N LEU A 201 5.92 23.56 -6.30
CA LEU A 201 5.55 22.16 -6.15
C LEU A 201 4.15 22.00 -5.55
N HIS A 202 3.85 22.69 -4.44
CA HIS A 202 2.55 22.59 -3.78
C HIS A 202 1.37 22.95 -4.69
N ARG A 203 1.56 23.92 -5.61
CA ARG A 203 0.53 24.39 -6.53
C ARG A 203 0.52 23.68 -7.88
N SER A 204 1.63 23.04 -8.26
CA SER A 204 1.75 22.31 -9.52
C SER A 204 0.91 21.04 -9.52
N ASP A 205 0.40 20.66 -10.68
CA ASP A 205 -0.27 19.39 -10.90
C ASP A 205 0.69 18.42 -11.61
N PRO A 206 1.10 17.31 -10.96
CA PRO A 206 1.98 16.32 -11.57
C PRO A 206 1.39 15.59 -12.77
N ALA A 207 0.06 15.54 -12.91
CA ALA A 207 -0.60 14.95 -14.07
C ALA A 207 -0.49 15.85 -15.33
N GLY A 208 -0.07 17.11 -15.17
CA GLY A 208 0.12 18.04 -16.27
C GLY A 208 1.22 17.60 -17.24
N VAL A 209 0.96 17.79 -18.54
CA VAL A 209 1.95 17.49 -19.60
C VAL A 209 3.23 18.29 -19.36
N GLY A 210 4.38 17.62 -19.40
CA GLY A 210 5.69 18.24 -19.23
C GLY A 210 6.07 18.58 -17.78
N TRP A 211 5.30 18.11 -16.78
CA TRP A 211 5.59 18.41 -15.37
C TRP A 211 6.99 17.97 -14.93
N LEU A 212 7.48 16.82 -15.40
CA LEU A 212 8.84 16.36 -15.11
C LEU A 212 9.91 17.31 -15.68
N ASP A 213 9.67 17.88 -16.87
CA ASP A 213 10.62 18.82 -17.49
C ASP A 213 10.66 20.12 -16.70
N ALA A 214 9.49 20.62 -16.28
CA ALA A 214 9.39 21.77 -15.41
C ALA A 214 10.06 21.51 -14.05
N LEU A 215 9.93 20.31 -13.48
CA LEU A 215 10.62 19.94 -12.25
C LEU A 215 12.15 19.97 -12.43
N ASP A 216 12.66 19.39 -13.52
CA ASP A 216 14.10 19.42 -13.82
C ASP A 216 14.60 20.88 -13.94
N GLU A 217 13.88 21.75 -14.66
CA GLU A 217 14.21 23.17 -14.75
C GLU A 217 14.24 23.86 -13.38
N GLN A 218 13.24 23.61 -12.52
CA GLN A 218 13.22 24.17 -11.16
C GLN A 218 14.41 23.68 -10.33
N LEU A 219 14.76 22.38 -10.42
CA LEU A 219 15.88 21.80 -9.67
C LEU A 219 17.22 22.40 -10.13
N PHE A 220 17.48 22.44 -11.43
CA PHE A 220 18.72 23.04 -11.95
C PHE A 220 18.79 24.56 -11.76
N GLY A 221 17.64 25.22 -11.59
CA GLY A 221 17.57 26.63 -11.19
C GLY A 221 18.10 26.91 -9.77
N LEU A 222 18.20 25.89 -8.91
CA LEU A 222 18.74 26.04 -7.54
C LEU A 222 20.27 26.16 -7.50
N GLY A 223 20.96 25.81 -8.59
CA GLY A 223 22.41 25.92 -8.73
C GLY A 223 23.09 24.65 -9.24
N GLU A 224 24.37 24.49 -8.91
CA GLU A 224 25.16 23.34 -9.34
C GLU A 224 24.93 22.12 -8.43
N PRO A 225 24.86 20.89 -8.98
CA PRO A 225 24.78 19.68 -8.18
C PRO A 225 26.05 19.50 -7.35
N THR A 226 25.87 19.12 -6.09
CA THR A 226 26.97 18.84 -5.15
C THR A 226 26.83 17.45 -4.58
N ALA A 227 27.97 16.79 -4.30
CA ALA A 227 27.97 15.47 -3.69
C ALA A 227 27.20 15.46 -2.36
N VAL A 228 26.36 14.43 -2.17
CA VAL A 228 25.61 14.21 -0.94
C VAL A 228 26.58 13.78 0.15
N ASP A 229 26.60 14.46 1.29
CA ASP A 229 27.38 14.00 2.44
C ASP A 229 26.65 12.83 3.12
N LEU A 230 27.14 11.63 2.82
CA LEU A 230 26.65 10.36 3.35
C LEU A 230 27.34 9.96 4.65
N ARG A 231 28.25 10.80 5.18
CA ARG A 231 28.77 10.61 6.53
C ARG A 231 27.62 10.87 7.49
N LEU A 232 27.07 9.79 8.04
CA LEU A 232 26.21 9.90 9.20
C LEU A 232 27.04 10.54 10.32
N ASP A 233 26.53 11.60 10.94
CA ASP A 233 27.10 12.14 12.17
C ASP A 233 27.20 11.00 13.18
N THR A 234 28.38 10.39 13.24
CA THR A 234 28.68 9.30 14.14
C THR A 234 29.11 9.94 15.46
N GLN A 235 28.26 10.78 16.05
CA GLN A 235 28.38 11.12 17.46
C GLN A 235 27.52 10.15 18.29
N ALA A 236 27.95 8.89 18.28
CA ALA A 236 27.90 8.09 19.50
C ALA A 236 29.31 8.17 20.09
N PRO A 237 29.49 8.48 21.39
CA PRO A 237 30.82 8.54 21.97
C PRO A 237 31.49 7.18 21.77
N THR A 238 32.52 7.13 20.94
CA THR A 238 33.44 5.99 20.88
C THR A 238 34.11 5.90 22.24
N LYS A 239 33.49 5.16 23.16
CA LYS A 239 34.20 4.58 24.29
C LYS A 239 35.12 3.55 23.66
N VAL A 240 36.34 3.98 23.35
CA VAL A 240 37.43 3.10 22.93
C VAL A 240 37.62 2.11 24.08
N LEU A 241 37.07 0.91 23.96
CA LEU A 241 37.39 -0.17 24.88
C LEU A 241 38.82 -0.62 24.56
N PRO A 242 39.74 -0.60 25.54
CA PRO A 242 41.08 -1.12 25.32
C PRO A 242 40.99 -2.61 25.01
N SER A 243 41.70 -3.00 23.95
CA SER A 243 41.88 -4.37 23.49
C SER A 243 42.63 -5.20 24.52
N ARG A 244 41.88 -5.78 25.46
CA ARG A 244 42.29 -6.98 26.19
C ARG A 244 41.21 -8.03 26.07
N LEU A 245 41.54 -9.08 25.31
CA LEU A 245 40.90 -10.38 25.29
C LEU A 245 40.62 -10.84 26.73
N LEU A 246 39.33 -10.91 27.08
CA LEU A 246 38.86 -11.83 28.10
C LEU A 246 37.97 -12.85 27.39
N LYS A 247 38.41 -14.10 27.45
CA LYS A 247 37.71 -15.29 27.00
C LYS A 247 36.35 -15.34 27.72
N ALA A 248 35.26 -15.17 26.98
CA ALA A 248 33.92 -15.30 27.54
C ALA A 248 33.62 -16.80 27.76
N GLU A 249 33.36 -17.19 29.00
CA GLU A 249 32.71 -18.46 29.29
C GLU A 249 31.22 -18.40 28.93
N PRO A 250 30.56 -19.55 28.65
CA PRO A 250 29.18 -19.57 28.21
C PRO A 250 28.26 -19.05 29.32
N ILE A 251 27.55 -17.96 29.05
CA ILE A 251 26.49 -17.47 29.93
C ILE A 251 25.22 -18.26 29.61
N GLU A 252 24.83 -19.16 30.51
CA GLU A 252 23.45 -19.64 30.60
C GLU A 252 22.53 -18.44 30.87
N SER A 253 21.51 -18.27 30.02
CA SER A 253 20.55 -17.17 30.12
C SER A 253 19.39 -17.57 31.04
N PRO A 254 19.19 -16.93 32.20
CA PRO A 254 17.90 -16.96 32.87
C PRO A 254 16.93 -16.08 32.09
N GLY A 255 15.71 -16.59 31.85
CA GLY A 255 14.64 -15.86 31.17
C GLY A 255 14.42 -14.48 31.81
N SER A 256 14.52 -13.43 31.00
CA SER A 256 14.22 -12.07 31.44
C SER A 256 12.74 -11.76 31.20
N PRO A 257 12.06 -11.08 32.14
CA PRO A 257 10.64 -10.75 32.00
C PRO A 257 10.43 -9.64 30.96
N ILE A 258 9.29 -9.75 30.28
CA ILE A 258 8.81 -8.82 29.26
C ILE A 258 8.43 -7.49 29.94
N VAL A 259 9.09 -6.39 29.53
CA VAL A 259 8.71 -5.03 29.92
C VAL A 259 7.71 -4.50 28.89
N PHE A 260 6.45 -4.33 29.29
CA PHE A 260 5.41 -3.68 28.49
C PHE A 260 5.15 -2.26 29.00
N ALA A 261 5.26 -1.28 28.10
CA ALA A 261 4.62 0.04 28.13
C ALA A 261 4.38 0.72 29.51
N GLY A 262 5.42 0.92 30.33
CA GLY A 262 5.46 2.01 31.33
C GLY A 262 4.43 1.99 32.48
N LEU A 263 3.72 0.89 32.72
CA LEU A 263 2.86 0.70 33.89
C LEU A 263 3.05 -0.72 34.44
N ALA A 264 3.39 -0.84 35.72
CA ALA A 264 3.57 -2.12 36.39
C ALA A 264 2.20 -2.78 36.64
N ILE A 265 1.85 -3.79 35.82
CA ILE A 265 0.67 -4.63 36.05
C ILE A 265 1.14 -5.94 36.69
N PRO A 266 0.59 -6.35 37.85
CA PRO A 266 0.88 -7.64 38.44
C PRO A 266 0.47 -8.81 37.53
N GLU A 267 1.29 -9.85 37.48
CA GLU A 267 1.25 -11.01 36.56
C GLU A 267 -0.08 -11.79 36.56
N VAL A 268 -0.93 -11.59 37.58
CA VAL A 268 -2.22 -12.25 37.74
C VAL A 268 -3.29 -11.71 36.77
N ILE A 269 -3.18 -10.47 36.31
CA ILE A 269 -4.20 -9.84 35.43
C ILE A 269 -3.93 -10.16 33.94
N ALA A 270 -2.68 -10.42 33.56
CA ALA A 270 -2.29 -10.69 32.18
C ALA A 270 -2.88 -12.00 31.60
N ARG A 271 -3.33 -12.94 32.45
CA ARG A 271 -3.92 -14.22 32.03
C ARG A 271 -5.44 -14.16 31.76
N LEU A 272 -6.07 -13.02 31.99
CA LEU A 272 -7.52 -12.85 31.82
C LEU A 272 -7.91 -12.05 30.55
N LEU A 273 -6.95 -11.57 29.77
CA LEU A 273 -7.23 -10.87 28.51
C LEU A 273 -7.25 -11.84 27.31
N PRO A 274 -8.30 -11.82 26.47
CA PRO A 274 -8.28 -12.53 25.19
C PRO A 274 -7.27 -11.88 24.21
N PRO A 275 -6.65 -12.66 23.31
CA PRO A 275 -5.50 -12.25 22.50
C PRO A 275 -5.75 -11.16 21.44
N GLN A 276 -6.97 -10.63 21.35
CA GLN A 276 -7.38 -9.67 20.32
C GLN A 276 -7.24 -8.19 20.74
N LEU A 277 -6.85 -7.92 21.99
CA LEU A 277 -6.73 -6.56 22.54
C LEU A 277 -5.30 -5.99 22.56
N LEU A 278 -4.34 -6.70 21.95
CA LEU A 278 -2.91 -6.36 21.98
C LEU A 278 -2.34 -5.78 20.68
N GLU A 279 -3.18 -5.52 19.68
CA GLU A 279 -2.75 -4.92 18.40
C GLU A 279 -3.51 -3.64 18.08
N VAL A 280 -3.36 -2.58 18.89
CA VAL A 280 -3.54 -1.22 18.35
C VAL A 280 -2.67 -0.23 19.12
N ASP A 281 -1.74 0.42 18.43
CA ASP A 281 -0.83 1.45 18.95
C ASP A 281 -1.56 2.82 19.06
N VAL A 282 -2.72 2.86 19.75
CA VAL A 282 -3.57 4.07 19.90
C VAL A 282 -2.95 5.11 20.85
N VAL A 283 -1.98 4.70 21.67
CA VAL A 283 -1.43 5.54 22.74
C VAL A 283 -0.49 6.64 22.22
N ALA A 284 0.08 6.50 21.03
CA ALA A 284 0.91 7.55 20.42
C ALA A 284 0.08 8.71 19.83
N GLN A 285 -1.17 8.45 19.41
CA GLN A 285 -2.05 9.45 18.80
C GLN A 285 -2.85 10.24 19.85
N MET A 286 -3.16 9.63 21.00
CA MET A 286 -3.87 10.28 22.10
C MET A 286 -3.01 11.33 22.84
N ARG A 287 -1.68 11.23 22.76
CA ARG A 287 -0.74 12.11 23.50
C ARG A 287 -0.63 13.54 22.94
N ARG A 288 -1.14 13.82 21.73
CA ARG A 288 -1.13 15.18 21.15
C ARG A 288 -2.42 15.97 21.37
N SER A 289 -3.50 15.35 21.84
CA SER A 289 -4.78 16.03 22.10
C SER A 289 -5.07 16.34 23.58
N VAL A 290 -4.17 15.97 24.50
CA VAL A 290 -4.42 16.11 25.96
C VAL A 290 -3.51 17.17 26.63
N SER A 291 -2.63 17.86 25.90
CA SER A 291 -1.81 18.93 26.49
C SER A 291 -2.51 20.29 26.62
N SER A 292 -3.81 20.41 26.31
CA SER A 292 -4.57 21.67 26.39
C SER A 292 -5.62 21.74 27.50
N VAL A 293 -5.76 20.73 28.37
CA VAL A 293 -6.82 20.72 29.41
C VAL A 293 -6.23 20.68 30.83
N ARG A 294 -6.63 21.66 31.65
CA ARG A 294 -6.17 21.84 33.03
C ARG A 294 -6.57 20.64 33.93
N PRO A 295 -5.72 20.27 34.93
CA PRO A 295 -5.82 19.01 35.70
C PRO A 295 -7.06 18.85 36.60
N ARG A 296 -7.97 19.82 36.63
CA ARG A 296 -9.13 19.86 37.54
C ARG A 296 -10.35 19.11 37.00
N PHE A 297 -10.39 18.84 35.69
CA PHE A 297 -11.54 18.21 35.02
C PHE A 297 -11.48 16.69 34.96
N TRP A 298 -10.33 16.06 35.30
CA TRP A 298 -10.18 14.61 35.28
C TRP A 298 -10.85 13.88 36.46
N VAL A 299 -11.06 14.56 37.59
CA VAL A 299 -11.65 13.94 38.78
C VAL A 299 -13.17 13.75 38.65
N ALA A 300 -13.85 14.57 37.85
CA ALA A 300 -15.30 14.46 37.64
C ALA A 300 -15.67 13.46 36.52
N GLY A 301 -14.86 13.36 35.45
CA GLY A 301 -15.12 12.45 34.34
C GLY A 301 -14.74 10.99 34.60
N GLY A 302 -13.75 10.73 35.47
CA GLY A 302 -13.34 9.37 35.82
C GLY A 302 -14.38 8.60 36.64
N VAL A 303 -15.14 9.31 37.48
CA VAL A 303 -16.15 8.70 38.38
C VAL A 303 -17.39 8.22 37.60
N THR A 304 -17.79 8.93 36.54
CA THR A 304 -18.94 8.55 35.71
C THR A 304 -18.67 7.34 34.82
N VAL A 305 -17.45 7.22 34.27
CA VAL A 305 -17.07 6.07 33.43
C VAL A 305 -16.90 4.80 34.27
N ALA A 306 -16.33 4.90 35.47
CA ALA A 306 -16.21 3.77 36.39
C ALA A 306 -17.58 3.29 36.90
N ALA A 307 -18.53 4.21 37.14
CA ALA A 307 -19.89 3.86 37.56
C ALA A 307 -20.70 3.15 36.46
N LEU A 308 -20.55 3.55 35.19
CA LEU A 308 -21.21 2.91 34.05
C LEU A 308 -20.66 1.50 33.78
N LEU A 309 -19.35 1.29 33.95
CA LEU A 309 -18.75 -0.04 33.80
C LEU A 309 -19.11 -0.99 34.94
N ALA A 310 -19.28 -0.48 36.17
CA ALA A 310 -19.75 -1.29 37.30
C ALA A 310 -21.21 -1.75 37.16
N ALA A 311 -22.07 -0.94 36.51
CA ALA A 311 -23.47 -1.28 36.28
C ALA A 311 -23.68 -2.40 35.25
N ALA A 312 -22.79 -2.52 34.26
CA ALA A 312 -22.86 -3.56 33.23
C ALA A 312 -22.54 -4.98 33.75
N PHE A 313 -21.85 -5.09 34.89
CA PHE A 313 -21.46 -6.38 35.51
C PHE A 313 -22.47 -6.96 36.49
N LEU A 314 -23.60 -6.27 36.76
CA LEU A 314 -24.62 -6.69 37.73
C LEU A 314 -25.88 -7.31 37.12
N ILE A 315 -25.88 -7.64 35.83
CA ILE A 315 -27.02 -8.30 35.17
C ILE A 315 -26.82 -9.82 35.17
N PRO A 316 -27.67 -10.63 35.84
CA PRO A 316 -27.54 -12.07 35.87
C PRO A 316 -27.91 -12.71 34.53
N GLN A 317 -27.04 -13.54 33.98
CA GLN A 317 -27.28 -14.39 32.81
C GLN A 317 -28.20 -15.55 33.21
N GLY A 318 -29.48 -15.48 32.82
CA GLY A 318 -30.47 -16.54 33.00
C GLY A 318 -30.30 -17.66 31.96
N ARG A 319 -30.03 -18.87 32.45
CA ARG A 319 -30.02 -20.14 31.71
C ARG A 319 -31.46 -20.56 31.44
N SER A 320 -31.80 -20.97 30.21
CA SER A 320 -33.07 -21.64 29.92
C SER A 320 -32.80 -22.99 29.25
N ASP A 321 -33.10 -24.03 30.02
CA ASP A 321 -33.09 -25.42 29.58
C ASP A 321 -34.33 -25.72 28.71
N ALA A 322 -34.14 -26.66 27.78
CA ALA A 322 -35.13 -27.11 26.82
C ALA A 322 -36.29 -27.92 27.44
N VAL A 323 -37.50 -27.77 26.87
CA VAL A 323 -38.63 -28.71 27.03
C VAL A 323 -39.28 -28.95 25.67
N SER A 324 -39.25 -30.21 25.24
CA SER A 324 -39.94 -30.82 24.08
C SER A 324 -41.47 -30.82 24.29
N THR A 325 -42.37 -30.73 23.30
CA THR A 325 -42.85 -31.73 22.29
C THR A 325 -44.30 -31.29 21.89
N PRO A 326 -45.08 -31.89 20.94
CA PRO A 326 -44.86 -32.26 19.52
C PRO A 326 -45.98 -31.80 18.53
N LEU A 327 -45.75 -32.06 17.22
CA LEU A 327 -46.71 -32.44 16.14
C LEU A 327 -47.87 -31.50 15.73
N GLN A 328 -47.80 -30.97 14.49
CA GLN A 328 -48.83 -31.17 13.45
C GLN A 328 -48.39 -30.67 12.06
N SER A 329 -48.50 -31.57 11.06
CA SER A 329 -48.81 -31.27 9.65
C SER A 329 -50.27 -31.74 9.41
N PRO A 330 -50.92 -31.61 8.22
CA PRO A 330 -50.60 -30.89 6.98
C PRO A 330 -51.83 -30.07 6.44
N SER A 331 -51.69 -29.40 5.29
CA SER A 331 -52.57 -29.54 4.09
C SER A 331 -52.71 -28.26 3.25
N THR A 332 -52.37 -28.46 1.98
CA THR A 332 -52.67 -27.79 0.72
C THR A 332 -54.02 -27.05 0.62
N SER A 333 -54.02 -25.86 0.00
CA SER A 333 -55.00 -25.51 -1.04
C SER A 333 -54.48 -24.36 -1.92
N ALA A 334 -54.57 -24.56 -3.22
CA ALA A 334 -54.15 -23.68 -4.30
C ALA A 334 -55.19 -22.60 -4.64
N ALA A 335 -54.72 -21.49 -5.23
CA ALA A 335 -55.41 -20.65 -6.22
C ALA A 335 -54.32 -19.76 -6.87
N GLU A 336 -53.75 -20.21 -7.99
CA GLU A 336 -54.00 -19.70 -9.35
C GLU A 336 -53.25 -18.41 -9.71
N THR A 337 -52.20 -18.61 -10.51
CA THR A 337 -51.31 -17.64 -11.17
C THR A 337 -52.04 -16.84 -12.25
N PRO A 338 -51.49 -15.69 -12.66
CA PRO A 338 -51.15 -15.55 -14.08
C PRO A 338 -49.69 -15.16 -14.28
N GLY A 339 -49.12 -15.75 -15.33
CA GLY A 339 -47.70 -15.87 -15.55
C GLY A 339 -46.92 -14.56 -15.67
N SER A 340 -45.72 -14.59 -15.14
CA SER A 340 -44.53 -14.29 -15.93
C SER A 340 -43.54 -15.42 -15.65
N SER A 341 -43.06 -16.05 -16.71
CA SER A 341 -42.01 -17.07 -16.68
C SER A 341 -40.82 -16.56 -15.84
N PRO A 342 -39.97 -17.43 -15.25
CA PRO A 342 -38.59 -17.03 -15.02
C PRO A 342 -37.97 -16.93 -16.42
N ILE A 343 -38.23 -15.82 -17.10
CA ILE A 343 -37.34 -15.34 -18.12
C ILE A 343 -36.09 -15.05 -17.32
N VAL A 344 -35.17 -16.02 -17.30
CA VAL A 344 -33.74 -15.67 -17.24
C VAL A 344 -33.58 -14.80 -18.48
N GLU A 345 -33.76 -13.51 -18.28
CA GLU A 345 -33.65 -12.52 -19.34
C GLU A 345 -32.15 -12.46 -19.58
N ASP A 346 -31.71 -13.30 -20.52
CA ASP A 346 -30.34 -13.35 -21.03
C ASP A 346 -30.03 -12.10 -21.89
N ASP A 347 -30.86 -11.06 -21.74
CA ASP A 347 -30.66 -9.74 -22.29
C ASP A 347 -29.91 -8.87 -21.27
N PRO A 348 -28.63 -8.57 -21.51
CA PRO A 348 -27.85 -7.70 -20.64
C PRO A 348 -28.41 -6.27 -20.54
N ALA A 349 -29.10 -5.77 -21.58
CA ALA A 349 -29.71 -4.44 -21.52
C ALA A 349 -30.86 -4.39 -20.51
N ALA A 350 -31.75 -5.40 -20.54
CA ALA A 350 -32.85 -5.53 -19.58
C ALA A 350 -32.36 -5.71 -18.13
N ALA A 351 -31.21 -6.38 -17.93
CA ALA A 351 -30.62 -6.59 -16.61
C ALA A 351 -30.01 -5.32 -16.00
N THR A 352 -29.76 -4.28 -16.79
CA THR A 352 -29.00 -3.09 -16.37
C THR A 352 -29.71 -2.27 -15.30
N ALA A 353 -30.97 -1.88 -15.53
CA ALA A 353 -31.71 -1.06 -14.58
C ALA A 353 -31.94 -1.76 -13.21
N PRO A 354 -32.32 -3.06 -13.16
CA PRO A 354 -32.39 -3.80 -11.91
C PRO A 354 -31.05 -3.88 -11.15
N LEU A 355 -29.93 -4.06 -11.87
CA LEU A 355 -28.60 -4.13 -11.25
C LEU A 355 -28.17 -2.80 -10.63
N LEU A 356 -28.39 -1.68 -11.32
CA LEU A 356 -28.09 -0.36 -10.79
C LEU A 356 -28.95 -0.03 -9.55
N ALA A 357 -30.25 -0.34 -9.59
CA ALA A 357 -31.14 -0.16 -8.44
C ALA A 357 -30.73 -1.04 -7.24
N ALA A 358 -30.36 -2.30 -7.48
CA ALA A 358 -29.89 -3.20 -6.43
C ALA A 358 -28.57 -2.71 -5.81
N ARG A 359 -27.65 -2.23 -6.63
CA ARG A 359 -26.38 -1.61 -6.18
C ARG A 359 -26.64 -0.43 -5.27
N GLU A 360 -27.53 0.49 -5.65
CA GLU A 360 -27.86 1.65 -4.83
C GLU A 360 -28.45 1.26 -3.48
N SER A 361 -29.28 0.21 -3.44
CA SER A 361 -29.78 -0.34 -2.18
C SER A 361 -28.64 -0.89 -1.32
N CYS A 362 -27.71 -1.65 -1.90
CA CYS A 362 -26.56 -2.19 -1.17
C CYS A 362 -25.66 -1.09 -0.57
N ILE A 363 -25.44 0.01 -1.31
CA ILE A 363 -24.65 1.16 -0.85
C ILE A 363 -25.39 1.90 0.27
N ARG A 364 -26.70 2.11 0.12
CA ARG A 364 -27.56 2.74 1.15
C ARG A 364 -27.58 1.93 2.45
N ASP A 365 -27.61 0.61 2.34
CA ASP A 365 -27.55 -0.31 3.49
C ASP A 365 -26.12 -0.52 4.01
N MET A 366 -25.11 0.08 3.38
CA MET A 366 -23.68 -0.07 3.69
C MET A 366 -23.22 -1.53 3.76
N SER A 367 -23.79 -2.39 2.90
CA SER A 367 -23.58 -3.84 2.95
C SER A 367 -22.66 -4.33 1.83
N VAL A 368 -21.42 -4.67 2.19
CA VAL A 368 -20.45 -5.27 1.25
C VAL A 368 -20.87 -6.66 0.79
N LEU A 369 -21.55 -7.43 1.66
CA LEU A 369 -22.05 -8.76 1.31
C LEU A 369 -23.20 -8.68 0.28
N CYS A 370 -24.00 -7.61 0.31
CA CYS A 370 -25.03 -7.35 -0.70
C CYS A 370 -24.38 -7.06 -2.06
N LEU A 371 -23.28 -6.31 -2.09
CA LEU A 371 -22.59 -5.95 -3.33
C LEU A 371 -22.09 -7.17 -4.10
N ASP A 372 -21.66 -8.24 -3.42
CA ASP A 372 -21.14 -9.44 -4.09
C ASP A 372 -22.20 -10.17 -4.95
N ALA A 373 -23.50 -9.87 -4.74
CA ALA A 373 -24.60 -10.38 -5.55
C ALA A 373 -24.96 -9.50 -6.77
N VAL A 374 -24.40 -8.29 -6.85
CA VAL A 374 -24.73 -7.29 -7.88
C VAL A 374 -23.51 -6.90 -8.71
N VAL A 375 -22.34 -6.91 -8.08
CA VAL A 375 -21.06 -6.47 -8.63
C VAL A 375 -20.08 -7.63 -8.55
N GLN A 376 -19.35 -7.89 -9.63
CA GLN A 376 -18.39 -8.97 -9.69
C GLN A 376 -17.28 -8.75 -8.65
N PRO A 377 -17.00 -9.71 -7.75
CA PRO A 377 -15.91 -9.59 -6.79
C PRO A 377 -14.57 -9.28 -7.48
N ASP A 378 -13.76 -8.43 -6.84
CA ASP A 378 -12.43 -8.01 -7.29
C ASP A 378 -12.40 -7.28 -8.66
N SER A 379 -13.55 -6.79 -9.10
CA SER A 379 -13.67 -5.94 -10.28
C SER A 379 -13.39 -4.46 -9.98
N ALA A 380 -13.26 -3.65 -11.03
CA ALA A 380 -13.10 -2.20 -10.91
C ALA A 380 -14.34 -1.58 -10.23
N ALA A 381 -15.54 -1.99 -10.64
CA ALA A 381 -16.79 -1.58 -10.01
C ALA A 381 -16.83 -1.96 -8.52
N SER A 382 -16.40 -3.18 -8.16
CA SER A 382 -16.37 -3.64 -6.76
C SER A 382 -15.43 -2.81 -5.90
N THR A 383 -14.29 -2.40 -6.46
CA THR A 383 -13.30 -1.56 -5.78
C THR A 383 -13.84 -0.17 -5.52
N ALA A 384 -14.51 0.44 -6.51
CA ALA A 384 -15.14 1.75 -6.40
C ALA A 384 -16.26 1.73 -5.34
N ASP A 385 -17.16 0.76 -5.39
CA ASP A 385 -18.32 0.68 -4.48
C ASP A 385 -17.91 0.41 -3.02
N ARG A 386 -16.90 -0.46 -2.82
CA ARG A 386 -16.35 -0.70 -1.47
C ARG A 386 -15.57 0.49 -0.93
N ALA A 387 -14.95 1.30 -1.79
CA ALA A 387 -14.35 2.57 -1.37
C ALA A 387 -15.45 3.55 -0.93
N LEU A 388 -16.52 3.69 -1.73
CA LEU A 388 -17.65 4.56 -1.41
C LEU A 388 -18.32 4.18 -0.08
N ILE A 389 -18.58 2.89 0.18
CA ILE A 389 -19.13 2.45 1.47
C ILE A 389 -18.19 2.80 2.63
N ARG A 390 -16.86 2.66 2.46
CA ARG A 390 -15.88 3.03 3.50
C ARG A 390 -15.87 4.53 3.78
N ASP A 391 -15.99 5.35 2.74
CA ASP A 391 -16.00 6.81 2.88
C ASP A 391 -17.26 7.29 3.62
N ILE A 392 -18.43 6.72 3.29
CA ILE A 392 -19.69 6.98 4.00
C ILE A 392 -19.58 6.57 5.47
N GLN A 393 -19.03 5.37 5.75
CA GLN A 393 -18.79 4.90 7.12
C GLN A 393 -17.82 5.80 7.90
N ALA A 394 -16.88 6.45 7.20
CA ALA A 394 -15.96 7.43 7.76
C ALA A 394 -16.60 8.83 7.94
N GLY A 395 -17.88 8.99 7.63
CA GLY A 395 -18.63 10.24 7.79
C GLY A 395 -18.37 11.26 6.69
N GLN A 396 -17.84 10.84 5.53
CA GLN A 396 -17.76 11.70 4.35
C GLN A 396 -19.15 11.87 3.73
N GLU A 397 -19.42 13.06 3.18
CA GLU A 397 -20.65 13.30 2.41
C GLU A 397 -20.59 12.54 1.08
N LEU A 398 -21.72 11.95 0.69
CA LEU A 398 -21.87 11.26 -0.60
C LEU A 398 -21.59 12.26 -1.73
N PRO A 399 -20.76 11.90 -2.74
CA PRO A 399 -20.68 12.67 -3.97
C PRO A 399 -22.09 12.85 -4.56
N SER A 400 -22.44 14.02 -5.04
CA SER A 400 -23.74 14.23 -5.71
C SER A 400 -23.48 14.57 -7.17
N PRO A 401 -24.04 13.83 -8.14
CA PRO A 401 -24.80 12.57 -7.99
C PRO A 401 -23.88 11.35 -7.74
N TRP A 402 -24.24 10.46 -6.80
CA TRP A 402 -23.54 9.19 -6.53
C TRP A 402 -24.25 7.97 -7.15
N GLY A 403 -25.54 8.13 -7.45
CA GLY A 403 -26.34 7.14 -8.17
C GLY A 403 -26.09 7.25 -9.67
N ILE A 404 -26.24 6.14 -10.38
CA ILE A 404 -26.20 6.11 -11.84
C ILE A 404 -27.65 5.97 -12.27
N GLU A 405 -28.23 7.03 -12.84
CA GLU A 405 -29.57 6.95 -13.41
C GLU A 405 -29.46 6.42 -14.84
N PRO A 406 -29.84 5.15 -15.12
CA PRO A 406 -29.83 4.67 -16.49
C PRO A 406 -30.89 5.43 -17.30
N GLY A 407 -30.53 5.88 -18.49
CA GLY A 407 -31.49 6.27 -19.52
C GLY A 407 -32.18 5.04 -20.10
N ASP A 408 -32.23 4.94 -21.43
CA ASP A 408 -32.69 3.72 -22.11
C ASP A 408 -31.47 2.84 -22.42
N PRO A 409 -31.24 1.73 -21.70
CA PRO A 409 -30.04 0.92 -21.87
C PRO A 409 -30.02 0.21 -23.22
N ILE A 410 -28.94 0.39 -23.98
CA ILE A 410 -28.75 -0.21 -25.30
C ILE A 410 -27.56 -1.17 -25.25
N LEU A 411 -27.76 -2.41 -25.70
CA LEU A 411 -26.69 -3.38 -25.85
C LEU A 411 -25.80 -3.00 -27.05
N ASP A 412 -24.56 -2.58 -26.79
CA ASP A 412 -23.59 -2.25 -27.85
C ASP A 412 -22.85 -3.49 -28.35
N GLU A 413 -22.34 -4.28 -27.41
CA GLU A 413 -21.50 -5.44 -27.74
C GLU A 413 -21.77 -6.60 -26.78
N ARG A 414 -21.81 -7.82 -27.32
CA ARG A 414 -21.89 -9.06 -26.54
C ARG A 414 -20.85 -10.07 -27.01
N LEU A 415 -20.00 -10.50 -26.08
CA LEU A 415 -18.96 -11.50 -26.27
C LEU A 415 -19.15 -12.62 -25.23
N GLY A 416 -19.97 -13.61 -25.59
CA GLY A 416 -20.25 -14.76 -24.73
C GLY A 416 -20.90 -14.35 -23.41
N ASP A 417 -20.14 -14.49 -22.32
CA ASP A 417 -20.52 -14.15 -20.95
C ASP A 417 -20.16 -12.70 -20.56
N SER A 418 -19.82 -11.85 -21.51
CA SER A 418 -19.59 -10.42 -21.29
C SER A 418 -20.45 -9.58 -22.23
N ALA A 419 -20.90 -8.43 -21.74
CA ALA A 419 -21.72 -7.49 -22.50
C ALA A 419 -21.38 -6.04 -22.13
N ILE A 420 -21.32 -5.16 -23.11
CA ILE A 420 -21.22 -3.71 -22.93
C ILE A 420 -22.58 -3.11 -23.22
N VAL A 421 -23.11 -2.37 -22.25
CA VAL A 421 -24.42 -1.71 -22.35
C VAL A 421 -24.24 -0.21 -22.17
N SER A 422 -24.58 0.55 -23.20
CA SER A 422 -24.67 2.01 -23.13
C SER A 422 -25.88 2.43 -22.30
N LEU A 423 -25.73 3.44 -21.45
CA LEU A 423 -26.81 3.94 -20.59
C LEU A 423 -27.67 5.04 -21.24
N GLY A 424 -27.44 5.33 -22.53
CA GLY A 424 -28.10 6.40 -23.27
C GLY A 424 -27.57 7.80 -22.91
N ASP A 425 -28.12 8.84 -23.54
CA ASP A 425 -27.78 10.24 -23.26
C ASP A 425 -28.17 10.60 -21.82
N THR A 426 -27.22 10.45 -20.89
CA THR A 426 -27.33 10.99 -19.53
C THR A 426 -27.07 12.49 -19.60
N ALA A 427 -27.92 13.30 -18.98
CA ALA A 427 -27.89 14.76 -19.12
C ALA A 427 -26.70 15.44 -18.40
N ASP A 428 -25.79 14.69 -17.78
CA ASP A 428 -24.64 15.17 -17.00
C ASP A 428 -23.61 14.03 -16.87
N ASP A 429 -22.42 14.18 -17.47
CA ASP A 429 -21.18 13.36 -17.36
C ASP A 429 -21.21 12.14 -16.41
N GLN A 430 -22.03 11.14 -16.72
CA GLN A 430 -22.12 9.84 -16.02
C GLN A 430 -21.66 8.73 -16.97
N PRO A 431 -21.25 7.55 -16.44
CA PRO A 431 -20.64 6.50 -17.26
C PRO A 431 -21.49 6.20 -18.49
N ALA A 432 -20.93 6.47 -19.66
CA ALA A 432 -21.63 6.30 -20.93
C ALA A 432 -21.89 4.82 -21.23
N SER A 433 -21.15 3.88 -20.61
CA SER A 433 -21.40 2.45 -20.72
C SER A 433 -21.05 1.62 -19.48
N LEU A 434 -21.69 0.46 -19.34
CA LEU A 434 -21.44 -0.55 -18.31
C LEU A 434 -20.87 -1.82 -18.92
N LEU A 435 -19.85 -2.38 -18.29
CA LEU A 435 -19.40 -3.74 -18.60
C LEU A 435 -20.07 -4.72 -17.64
N LEU A 436 -20.88 -5.62 -18.18
CA LEU A 436 -21.58 -6.69 -17.47
C LEU A 436 -20.90 -8.05 -17.73
N MET A 437 -20.88 -8.90 -16.70
CA MET A 437 -20.43 -10.28 -16.78
C MET A 437 -21.55 -11.23 -16.35
N LYS A 438 -21.79 -12.27 -17.15
CA LYS A 438 -22.75 -13.33 -16.85
C LYS A 438 -22.14 -14.31 -15.86
N SER A 439 -22.93 -14.67 -14.85
CA SER A 439 -22.63 -15.70 -13.87
C SER A 439 -23.74 -16.75 -13.84
N GLU A 440 -23.57 -17.81 -13.05
CA GLU A 440 -24.62 -18.81 -12.82
C GLU A 440 -25.88 -18.22 -12.16
N ALA A 441 -25.76 -17.09 -11.46
CA ALA A 441 -26.84 -16.42 -10.74
C ALA A 441 -27.48 -15.25 -11.53
N GLY A 442 -26.93 -14.89 -12.69
CA GLY A 442 -27.37 -13.75 -13.50
C GLY A 442 -26.22 -12.83 -13.90
N TRP A 443 -26.55 -11.65 -14.43
CA TRP A 443 -25.57 -10.63 -14.79
C TRP A 443 -25.03 -9.90 -13.56
N LEU A 444 -23.76 -9.51 -13.59
CA LEU A 444 -23.07 -8.75 -12.56
C LEU A 444 -22.34 -7.56 -13.20
N ILE A 445 -22.29 -6.43 -12.50
CA ILE A 445 -21.52 -5.27 -12.94
C ILE A 445 -20.03 -5.54 -12.72
N ARG A 446 -19.21 -5.37 -13.76
CA ARG A 446 -17.74 -5.49 -13.67
C ARG A 446 -17.06 -4.12 -13.72
N ASP A 447 -17.55 -3.20 -14.54
CA ASP A 447 -16.92 -1.89 -14.71
C ASP A 447 -17.92 -0.79 -15.08
N TYR A 448 -17.55 0.44 -14.73
CA TYR A 448 -18.22 1.68 -15.13
C TYR A 448 -17.32 2.37 -16.15
N LEU A 449 -17.64 2.25 -17.43
CA LEU A 449 -16.85 2.85 -18.50
C LEU A 449 -17.31 4.29 -18.69
N MET A 450 -16.41 5.24 -18.41
CA MET A 450 -16.61 6.64 -18.75
C MET A 450 -16.08 6.86 -20.17
N GLU A 451 -16.92 7.36 -21.08
CA GLU A 451 -16.49 7.77 -22.44
C GLU A 451 -15.91 9.18 -22.45
#